data_AF-H1LWE0-F1
#
_entry.id   AF-H1LWE0-F1
#
_cell.length_a   1.000
_cell.length_b   1.000
_cell.length_c   1.000
_cell.angle_alpha   90.00
_cell.angle_beta   90.00
_cell.angle_gamma   90.00
#
_symmetry.space_group_name_H-M   'P 1'
#
loop_
_entity.id
_entity.type
_entity.pdbx_description
1 polymer ?
#
loop_
_entity_poly.entity_id
_entity_poly.type
_entity_poly.pdbx_seq_one_letter_code
_entity_poly.pdbx_strand_id
1 'polypeptide(L)'
;MEVIEVDKIITYLQEKYMPLSIIVYGSYANGTNDLNSDFDALVIYDDGNQIHDTSFVNGIQLDVFVYPLSYFEKVFDCKRFVQIFDGKLIIDHNQIGKKIISDVKYYLKNHSFKTDTEIQSNIAWCVKMLNRAKRCDCEGVFRWHWVLVDSLEIFCDVMRQPYLGPKKTLKWMEENHNIAYNYYSKALKKFDMESLGKWILYLQNIK
;
A
#
# COMPACT_ATOMS: atom_id res chain seq x y z
N MET A 1 9.62 0.27 -25.03
CA MET A 1 8.23 -0.20 -25.23
C MET A 1 7.35 0.32 -24.12
N GLU A 2 7.74 0.14 -22.86
CA GLU A 2 6.98 0.59 -21.67
C GLU A 2 6.61 2.09 -21.65
N VAL A 3 7.54 2.98 -22.03
CA VAL A 3 7.27 4.44 -22.14
C VAL A 3 6.14 4.74 -23.15
N ILE A 4 6.12 4.01 -24.29
CA ILE A 4 5.14 4.21 -25.36
C ILE A 4 3.73 3.77 -24.90
N GLU A 5 3.64 2.81 -23.99
CA GLU A 5 2.36 2.32 -23.47
C GLU A 5 1.75 3.27 -22.46
N VAL A 6 2.56 3.82 -21.56
CA VAL A 6 2.12 4.86 -20.62
C VAL A 6 1.63 6.10 -21.38
N ASP A 7 2.34 6.55 -22.41
CA ASP A 7 1.92 7.71 -23.22
C ASP A 7 0.53 7.52 -23.85
N LYS A 8 0.22 6.30 -24.32
CA LYS A 8 -1.11 5.98 -24.85
C LYS A 8 -2.20 6.02 -23.78
N ILE A 9 -1.91 5.51 -22.58
CA ILE A 9 -2.86 5.55 -21.45
C ILE A 9 -3.12 7.00 -21.04
N ILE A 10 -2.05 7.81 -20.90
CA ILE A 10 -2.19 9.23 -20.57
C ILE A 10 -2.99 9.96 -21.64
N THR A 11 -2.74 9.69 -22.93
CA THR A 11 -3.51 10.27 -24.04
C THR A 11 -4.99 9.90 -23.95
N TYR A 12 -5.30 8.62 -23.72
CA TYR A 12 -6.67 8.16 -23.50
C TYR A 12 -7.36 8.88 -22.34
N LEU A 13 -6.66 9.04 -21.20
CA LEU A 13 -7.21 9.76 -20.03
C LEU A 13 -7.41 11.25 -20.34
N GLN A 14 -6.52 11.87 -21.11
CA GLN A 14 -6.64 13.26 -21.55
C GLN A 14 -7.86 13.48 -22.44
N GLU A 15 -8.04 12.63 -23.46
CA GLU A 15 -9.16 12.73 -24.39
C GLU A 15 -10.51 12.47 -23.72
N LYS A 16 -10.56 11.49 -22.80
CA LYS A 16 -11.81 11.06 -22.17
C LYS A 16 -12.26 12.01 -21.06
N TYR A 17 -11.32 12.53 -20.26
CA TYR A 17 -11.66 13.24 -19.01
C TYR A 17 -11.27 14.72 -18.99
N MET A 18 -10.46 15.20 -19.96
CA MET A 18 -9.92 16.57 -19.96
C MET A 18 -9.40 16.97 -18.57
N PRO A 19 -8.44 16.21 -18.02
CA PRO A 19 -8.11 16.23 -16.61
C PRO A 19 -7.44 17.55 -16.19
N LEU A 20 -7.82 18.03 -15.01
CA LEU A 20 -7.13 19.09 -14.29
C LEU A 20 -5.85 18.57 -13.64
N SER A 21 -5.85 17.33 -13.17
CA SER A 21 -4.64 16.67 -12.68
C SER A 21 -4.69 15.16 -12.88
N ILE A 22 -3.51 14.57 -13.13
CA ILE A 22 -3.29 13.12 -13.13
C ILE A 22 -2.14 12.81 -12.17
N ILE A 23 -2.43 11.95 -11.19
CA ILE A 23 -1.46 11.43 -10.24
C ILE A 23 -1.35 9.92 -10.46
N VAL A 24 -0.26 9.47 -11.05
CA VAL A 24 0.00 8.04 -11.26
C VAL A 24 0.68 7.48 -10.01
N TYR A 25 0.21 6.35 -9.50
CA TYR A 25 0.81 5.67 -8.35
C TYR A 25 1.05 4.20 -8.67
N GLY A 26 1.31 3.38 -7.66
CA GLY A 26 1.50 1.95 -7.85
C GLY A 26 2.74 1.59 -8.67
N SER A 27 2.62 0.50 -9.42
CA SER A 27 3.75 -0.19 -10.05
C SER A 27 4.35 0.59 -11.23
N TYR A 28 3.51 1.22 -12.05
CA TYR A 28 3.93 2.09 -13.16
C TYR A 28 4.59 3.37 -12.67
N ALA A 29 4.15 3.91 -11.53
CA ALA A 29 4.80 5.09 -10.95
C ALA A 29 6.21 4.78 -10.47
N ASN A 30 6.48 3.63 -9.87
CA ASN A 30 7.79 3.32 -9.28
C ASN A 30 8.67 2.40 -10.13
N GLY A 31 8.23 2.03 -11.34
CA GLY A 31 8.99 1.21 -12.29
C GLY A 31 9.12 -0.26 -11.86
N THR A 32 8.14 -0.76 -11.10
CA THR A 32 8.08 -2.17 -10.66
C THR A 32 6.87 -2.89 -11.24
N ASN A 33 6.33 -2.39 -12.35
CA ASN A 33 5.27 -3.04 -13.10
C ASN A 33 5.81 -4.26 -13.85
N ASP A 34 4.91 -5.20 -14.08
CA ASP A 34 5.12 -6.43 -14.82
C ASP A 34 3.89 -6.73 -15.69
N LEU A 35 3.87 -7.90 -16.33
CA LEU A 35 2.78 -8.31 -17.23
C LEU A 35 1.40 -8.44 -16.54
N ASN A 36 1.36 -8.50 -15.21
CA ASN A 36 0.12 -8.62 -14.44
C ASN A 36 -0.25 -7.31 -13.73
N SER A 37 0.47 -6.23 -14.03
CA SER A 37 0.24 -4.93 -13.41
C SER A 37 -0.87 -4.16 -14.12
N ASP A 38 -1.74 -3.57 -13.32
CA ASP A 38 -2.69 -2.54 -13.70
C ASP A 38 -2.02 -1.16 -13.72
N PHE A 39 -2.65 -0.22 -14.42
CA PHE A 39 -2.26 1.18 -14.40
C PHE A 39 -3.07 1.94 -13.34
N ASP A 40 -2.42 2.20 -12.20
CA ASP A 40 -3.02 2.94 -11.11
C ASP A 40 -2.92 4.46 -11.31
N ALA A 41 -4.04 5.18 -11.29
CA ALA A 41 -4.01 6.64 -11.22
C ALA A 41 -5.20 7.26 -10.48
N LEU A 42 -5.00 8.48 -10.00
CA LEU A 42 -6.05 9.38 -9.56
C LEU A 42 -6.15 10.51 -10.58
N VAL A 43 -7.33 10.66 -11.18
CA VAL A 43 -7.63 11.72 -12.12
C VAL A 43 -8.58 12.70 -11.45
N ILE A 44 -8.24 13.98 -11.50
CA ILE A 44 -9.09 15.07 -11.09
C ILE A 44 -9.54 15.82 -12.35
N TYR A 45 -10.85 16.03 -12.48
CA TYR A 45 -11.45 16.72 -13.62
C TYR A 45 -12.47 17.76 -13.15
N ASP A 46 -12.98 18.58 -14.06
CA ASP A 46 -13.78 19.78 -13.74
C ASP A 46 -15.08 19.43 -12.98
N ASP A 47 -16.05 18.83 -13.67
CA ASP A 47 -17.35 18.51 -13.08
C ASP A 47 -17.93 17.19 -13.60
N GLY A 48 -18.62 16.46 -12.72
CA GLY A 48 -19.28 15.20 -12.99
C GLY A 48 -19.25 14.21 -11.81
N ASN A 49 -19.53 12.94 -12.10
CA ASN A 49 -19.58 11.89 -11.10
C ASN A 49 -18.20 11.26 -10.79
N GLN A 50 -18.09 10.63 -9.62
CA GLN A 50 -16.96 9.74 -9.35
C GLN A 50 -17.04 8.51 -10.25
N ILE A 51 -15.92 8.13 -10.87
CA ILE A 51 -15.84 6.99 -11.78
C ILE A 51 -14.64 6.13 -11.38
N HIS A 52 -14.81 4.81 -11.44
CA HIS A 52 -13.72 3.86 -11.40
C HIS A 52 -13.54 3.30 -12.81
N ASP A 53 -12.57 3.85 -13.56
CA ASP A 53 -12.29 3.41 -14.92
C ASP A 53 -11.42 2.16 -14.89
N THR A 54 -12.04 1.03 -15.25
CA THR A 54 -11.46 -0.30 -15.33
C THR A 54 -11.28 -0.78 -16.77
N SER A 55 -11.32 0.16 -17.73
CA SER A 55 -11.14 -0.12 -19.16
C SER A 55 -9.76 -0.71 -19.45
N PHE A 56 -9.59 -1.25 -20.66
CA PHE A 56 -8.30 -1.70 -21.16
C PHE A 56 -7.77 -0.74 -22.22
N VAL A 57 -6.52 -0.32 -22.08
CA VAL A 57 -5.82 0.49 -23.09
C VAL A 57 -4.56 -0.26 -23.49
N ASN A 58 -4.48 -0.63 -24.77
CA ASN A 58 -3.36 -1.41 -25.31
C ASN A 58 -3.05 -2.71 -24.53
N GLY A 59 -4.10 -3.38 -24.01
CA GLY A 59 -3.98 -4.61 -23.24
C GLY A 59 -3.69 -4.43 -21.74
N ILE A 60 -3.47 -3.20 -21.28
CA ILE A 60 -3.25 -2.88 -19.86
C ILE A 60 -4.59 -2.51 -19.22
N GLN A 61 -4.94 -3.16 -18.12
CA GLN A 61 -6.13 -2.80 -17.34
C GLN A 61 -5.87 -1.52 -16.56
N LEU A 62 -6.84 -0.62 -16.53
CA LEU A 62 -6.80 0.57 -15.70
C LEU A 62 -7.32 0.25 -14.28
N ASP A 63 -6.67 0.80 -13.26
CA ASP A 63 -7.21 0.99 -11.91
C ASP A 63 -7.25 2.50 -11.63
N VAL A 64 -8.06 3.21 -12.42
CA VAL A 64 -8.07 4.67 -12.42
C VAL A 64 -9.31 5.19 -11.72
N PHE A 65 -9.09 5.88 -10.59
CA PHE A 65 -10.15 6.58 -9.89
C PHE A 65 -10.25 8.01 -10.40
N VAL A 66 -11.44 8.42 -10.84
CA VAL A 66 -11.72 9.74 -11.41
C VAL A 66 -12.67 10.48 -10.48
N TYR A 67 -12.29 11.68 -10.06
CA TYR A 67 -13.03 12.49 -9.09
C TYR A 67 -13.22 13.93 -9.61
N PRO A 68 -14.42 14.52 -9.45
CA PRO A 68 -14.64 15.92 -9.77
C PRO A 68 -13.85 16.82 -8.79
N LEU A 69 -13.42 17.99 -9.26
CA LEU A 69 -12.66 18.95 -8.45
C LEU A 69 -13.41 19.31 -7.15
N SER A 70 -14.73 19.46 -7.25
CA SER A 70 -15.63 19.78 -6.13
C SER A 70 -15.56 18.79 -4.96
N TYR A 71 -15.05 17.58 -5.18
CA TYR A 71 -14.80 16.61 -4.10
C TYR A 71 -13.63 17.05 -3.19
N PHE A 72 -12.58 17.63 -3.76
CA PHE A 72 -11.35 18.03 -3.04
C PHE A 72 -11.36 19.49 -2.56
N GLU A 73 -12.34 20.29 -3.00
CA GLU A 73 -12.57 21.63 -2.45
C GLU A 73 -13.14 21.58 -1.02
N LYS A 74 -13.79 20.47 -0.66
CA LYS A 74 -14.26 20.18 0.69
C LYS A 74 -13.17 19.48 1.49
N VAL A 75 -13.33 19.46 2.82
CA VAL A 75 -12.51 18.57 3.67
C VAL A 75 -12.79 17.13 3.25
N PHE A 76 -11.77 16.45 2.74
CA PHE A 76 -11.86 15.06 2.29
C PHE A 76 -11.08 14.13 3.23
N ASP A 77 -11.52 12.87 3.28
CA ASP A 77 -10.83 11.85 4.07
C ASP A 77 -9.53 11.42 3.39
N CYS A 78 -8.40 11.98 3.84
CA CYS A 78 -7.07 11.66 3.35
C CYS A 78 -6.73 10.16 3.46
N LYS A 79 -7.35 9.42 4.40
CA LYS A 79 -7.12 7.98 4.57
C LYS A 79 -7.47 7.20 3.31
N ARG A 80 -8.47 7.66 2.54
CA ARG A 80 -8.92 7.04 1.29
C ARG A 80 -7.94 7.22 0.11
N PHE A 81 -6.95 8.08 0.28
CA PHE A 81 -6.01 8.47 -0.77
C PHE A 81 -4.56 8.23 -0.37
N VAL A 82 -4.29 7.50 0.72
CA VAL A 82 -2.92 7.26 1.20
C VAL A 82 -2.01 6.65 0.13
N GLN A 83 -2.55 5.92 -0.85
CA GLN A 83 -1.81 5.33 -1.95
C GLN A 83 -1.09 6.35 -2.85
N ILE A 84 -1.56 7.60 -2.91
CA ILE A 84 -0.98 8.64 -3.78
C ILE A 84 0.20 9.38 -3.12
N PHE A 85 0.54 9.07 -1.87
CA PHE A 85 1.53 9.85 -1.11
C PHE A 85 2.91 9.95 -1.80
N ASP A 86 3.28 8.93 -2.57
CA ASP A 86 4.50 8.86 -3.39
C ASP A 86 4.19 8.84 -4.90
N GLY A 87 2.97 9.24 -5.27
CA GLY A 87 2.51 9.32 -6.66
C GLY A 87 3.29 10.34 -7.48
N LYS A 88 3.41 10.05 -8.77
CA LYS A 88 4.00 10.93 -9.79
C LYS A 88 2.92 11.81 -10.42
N LEU A 89 3.11 13.11 -10.38
CA LEU A 89 2.27 14.08 -11.09
C LEU A 89 2.64 14.08 -12.58
N ILE A 90 1.66 13.76 -13.43
CA ILE A 90 1.81 13.80 -14.89
C ILE A 90 1.18 15.08 -15.45
N ILE A 91 0.01 15.46 -14.94
CA ILE A 91 -0.68 16.71 -15.26
C ILE A 91 -1.05 17.38 -13.94
N ASP A 92 -0.86 18.70 -13.84
CA ASP A 92 -1.24 19.45 -12.64
C ASP A 92 -1.53 20.92 -12.93
N HIS A 93 -2.77 21.20 -13.33
CA HIS A 93 -3.24 22.57 -13.46
C HIS A 93 -3.51 23.17 -12.09
N ASN A 94 -3.09 24.41 -11.89
CA ASN A 94 -3.30 25.17 -10.64
C ASN A 94 -2.79 24.47 -9.36
N GLN A 95 -1.83 23.55 -9.47
CA GLN A 95 -1.26 22.80 -8.35
C GLN A 95 -2.27 21.96 -7.54
N ILE A 96 -3.39 21.56 -8.16
CA ILE A 96 -4.44 20.75 -7.53
C ILE A 96 -3.88 19.43 -7.02
N GLY A 97 -3.23 18.66 -7.88
CA GLY A 97 -2.68 17.35 -7.52
C GLY A 97 -1.57 17.48 -6.47
N LYS A 98 -0.69 18.48 -6.62
CA LYS A 98 0.34 18.78 -5.62
C LYS A 98 -0.23 19.09 -4.23
N LYS A 99 -1.33 19.85 -4.15
CA LYS A 99 -2.02 20.12 -2.88
C LYS A 99 -2.57 18.84 -2.27
N ILE A 100 -3.29 18.01 -3.04
CA ILE A 100 -3.87 16.75 -2.54
C ILE A 100 -2.78 15.81 -2.01
N ILE A 101 -1.68 15.63 -2.74
CA ILE A 101 -0.53 14.82 -2.28
C ILE A 101 0.05 15.38 -0.97
N SER A 102 0.12 16.70 -0.84
CA SER A 102 0.67 17.35 0.36
C SER A 102 -0.24 17.15 1.56
N ASP A 103 -1.56 17.25 1.38
CA ASP A 103 -2.57 16.97 2.41
C ASP A 103 -2.49 15.49 2.87
N VAL A 104 -2.34 14.54 1.94
CA VAL A 104 -2.14 13.12 2.25
C VAL A 104 -0.83 12.86 3.00
N LYS A 105 0.28 13.47 2.58
CA LYS A 105 1.56 13.36 3.29
C LYS A 105 1.48 13.93 4.70
N TYR A 106 0.79 15.06 4.87
CA TYR A 106 0.56 15.65 6.18
C TYR A 106 -0.27 14.71 7.06
N TYR A 107 -1.34 14.12 6.52
CA TYR A 107 -2.13 13.12 7.22
C TYR A 107 -1.28 11.93 7.68
N LEU A 108 -0.46 11.35 6.80
CA LEU A 108 0.41 10.22 7.15
C LEU A 108 1.45 10.58 8.21
N LYS A 109 2.02 11.79 8.15
CA LYS A 109 3.00 12.27 9.14
C LYS A 109 2.39 12.49 10.52
N ASN A 110 1.14 12.92 10.58
CA ASN A 110 0.43 13.21 11.83
C ASN A 110 -0.52 12.07 12.24
N HIS A 111 -0.42 10.91 11.59
CA HIS A 111 -1.23 9.75 11.94
C HIS A 111 -0.88 9.29 13.36
N SER A 112 -1.91 9.06 14.18
CA SER A 112 -1.72 8.55 15.53
C SER A 112 -1.24 7.11 15.49
N PHE A 113 -0.04 6.85 15.98
CA PHE A 113 0.45 5.48 16.18
C PHE A 113 -0.23 4.83 17.39
N LYS A 114 -0.38 3.51 17.34
CA LYS A 114 -0.85 2.70 18.48
C LYS A 114 0.03 2.95 19.72
N THR A 115 -0.55 3.00 20.90
CA THR A 115 0.21 3.11 22.15
C THR A 115 1.11 1.89 22.38
N ASP A 116 2.13 2.02 23.22
CA ASP A 116 3.01 0.87 23.55
C ASP A 116 2.19 -0.30 24.12
N THR A 117 1.15 -0.04 24.91
CA THR A 117 0.25 -1.06 25.46
C THR A 117 -0.52 -1.81 24.37
N GLU A 118 -1.02 -1.10 23.35
CA GLU A 118 -1.69 -1.72 22.20
C GLU A 118 -0.71 -2.55 21.38
N ILE A 119 0.50 -2.05 21.15
CA ILE A 119 1.57 -2.77 20.44
C ILE A 119 1.92 -4.06 21.18
N GLN A 120 2.14 -4.00 22.50
CA GLN A 120 2.43 -5.19 23.30
C GLN A 120 1.29 -6.22 23.29
N SER A 121 0.04 -5.75 23.29
CA SER A 121 -1.14 -6.62 23.16
C SER A 121 -1.19 -7.33 21.80
N ASN A 122 -0.83 -6.62 20.72
CA ASN A 122 -0.77 -7.19 19.37
C ASN A 122 0.38 -8.21 19.24
N ILE A 123 1.55 -7.94 19.83
CA ILE A 123 2.66 -8.90 19.90
C ILE A 123 2.24 -10.16 20.68
N ALA A 124 1.56 -10.00 21.81
CA ALA A 124 1.03 -11.14 22.59
C ALA A 124 0.01 -11.96 21.78
N TRP A 125 -0.80 -11.30 20.94
CA TRP A 125 -1.69 -11.98 20.00
C TRP A 125 -0.92 -12.81 18.97
N CYS A 126 0.19 -12.31 18.42
CA CYS A 126 1.05 -13.07 17.51
C CYS A 126 1.59 -14.36 18.16
N VAL A 127 2.03 -14.29 19.42
CA VAL A 127 2.48 -15.46 20.20
C VAL A 127 1.34 -16.48 20.37
N LYS A 128 0.12 -16.00 20.63
CA LYS A 128 -1.07 -16.85 20.71
C LYS A 128 -1.37 -17.53 19.37
N MET A 129 -1.25 -16.82 18.25
CA MET A 129 -1.45 -17.42 16.92
C MET A 129 -0.37 -18.44 16.57
N LEU A 130 0.89 -18.19 16.91
CA LEU A 130 1.97 -19.17 16.75
C LEU A 130 1.61 -20.49 17.46
N ASN A 131 1.10 -20.43 18.68
CA ASN A 131 0.69 -21.63 19.42
C ASN A 131 -0.53 -22.32 18.80
N ARG A 132 -1.46 -21.57 18.19
CA ARG A 132 -2.60 -22.16 17.46
C ARG A 132 -2.17 -22.80 16.14
N ALA A 133 -1.18 -22.24 15.47
CA ALA A 133 -0.63 -22.80 14.23
C ALA A 133 -0.01 -24.19 14.44
N LYS A 134 0.54 -24.46 15.65
CA LYS A 134 1.11 -25.77 16.03
C LYS A 134 0.11 -26.94 16.01
N ARG A 135 -1.19 -26.68 15.92
CA ARG A 135 -2.20 -27.75 15.80
C ARG A 135 -2.05 -28.55 14.51
N CYS A 136 -1.49 -27.93 13.47
CA CYS A 136 -1.27 -28.52 12.15
C CYS A 136 -2.54 -29.11 11.49
N ASP A 137 -3.72 -28.73 11.98
CA ASP A 137 -5.02 -28.98 11.35
C ASP A 137 -5.37 -27.80 10.41
N CYS A 138 -6.52 -27.87 9.74
CA CYS A 138 -6.97 -26.82 8.83
C CYS A 138 -7.06 -25.45 9.51
N GLU A 139 -7.50 -25.40 10.77
CA GLU A 139 -7.52 -24.15 11.53
C GLU A 139 -6.09 -23.67 11.81
N GLY A 140 -5.17 -24.54 12.24
CA GLY A 140 -3.78 -24.22 12.50
C GLY A 140 -3.08 -23.63 11.26
N VAL A 141 -3.30 -24.23 10.09
CA VAL A 141 -2.81 -23.71 8.81
C VAL A 141 -3.43 -22.36 8.48
N PHE A 142 -4.73 -22.15 8.74
CA PHE A 142 -5.35 -20.83 8.58
C PHE A 142 -4.71 -19.78 9.52
N ARG A 143 -4.50 -20.13 10.79
CA ARG A 143 -3.88 -19.27 11.81
C ARG A 143 -2.45 -18.89 11.46
N TRP A 144 -1.71 -19.78 10.82
CA TRP A 144 -0.40 -19.50 10.26
C TRP A 144 -0.44 -18.34 9.26
N HIS A 145 -1.31 -18.43 8.25
CA HIS A 145 -1.40 -17.40 7.22
C HIS A 145 -1.88 -16.07 7.81
N TRP A 146 -2.85 -16.14 8.70
CA TRP A 146 -3.37 -14.96 9.39
C TRP A 146 -2.29 -14.26 10.21
N VAL A 147 -1.51 -14.99 11.03
CA VAL A 147 -0.47 -14.32 11.81
C VAL A 147 0.58 -13.67 10.94
N LEU A 148 0.94 -14.25 9.79
CA LEU A 148 1.87 -13.61 8.87
C LEU A 148 1.33 -12.28 8.33
N VAL A 149 0.05 -12.23 7.91
CA VAL A 149 -0.60 -11.00 7.45
C VAL A 149 -0.58 -9.93 8.55
N ASP A 150 -1.10 -10.23 9.73
CA ASP A 150 -1.23 -9.23 10.80
C ASP A 150 0.15 -8.82 11.35
N SER A 151 1.09 -9.76 11.44
CA SER A 151 2.42 -9.50 12.00
C SER A 151 3.26 -8.53 11.17
N LEU A 152 2.98 -8.39 9.86
CA LEU A 152 3.63 -7.40 9.01
C LEU A 152 3.17 -5.97 9.34
N GLU A 153 1.86 -5.78 9.58
CA GLU A 153 1.33 -4.49 10.05
C GLU A 153 1.81 -4.19 11.47
N ILE A 154 1.81 -5.20 12.36
CA ILE A 154 2.31 -5.05 13.73
C ILE A 154 3.79 -4.67 13.74
N PHE A 155 4.60 -5.21 12.82
CA PHE A 155 5.98 -4.76 12.64
C PHE A 155 6.06 -3.27 12.31
N CYS A 156 5.22 -2.76 11.40
CA CYS A 156 5.15 -1.33 11.11
C CYS A 156 4.77 -0.50 12.35
N ASP A 157 3.79 -0.96 13.15
CA ASP A 157 3.41 -0.29 14.40
C ASP A 157 4.57 -0.20 15.39
N VAL A 158 5.30 -1.31 15.59
CA VAL A 158 6.49 -1.36 16.45
C VAL A 158 7.55 -0.37 15.98
N MET A 159 7.77 -0.29 14.67
CA MET A 159 8.75 0.61 14.07
C MET A 159 8.28 2.06 13.94
N ARG A 160 7.07 2.39 14.42
CA ARG A 160 6.44 3.71 14.29
C ARG A 160 6.41 4.19 12.84
N GLN A 161 6.07 3.28 11.93
CA GLN A 161 5.92 3.55 10.50
C GLN A 161 4.50 3.20 10.06
N PRO A 162 3.87 4.00 9.19
CA PRO A 162 2.59 3.63 8.58
C PRO A 162 2.73 2.33 7.77
N TYR A 163 1.75 1.43 7.88
CA TYR A 163 1.65 0.29 6.99
C TYR A 163 1.07 0.74 5.64
N LEU A 164 1.88 0.60 4.58
CA LEU A 164 1.57 1.09 3.22
C LEU A 164 1.33 -0.07 2.24
N GLY A 165 0.89 -1.21 2.77
CA GLY A 165 0.69 -2.45 2.02
C GLY A 165 1.97 -3.30 1.88
N PRO A 166 1.82 -4.58 1.51
CA PRO A 166 2.90 -5.57 1.61
C PRO A 166 4.08 -5.24 0.71
N LYS A 167 3.85 -4.77 -0.53
CA LYS A 167 4.91 -4.45 -1.49
C LYS A 167 5.85 -3.37 -0.97
N LYS A 168 5.30 -2.26 -0.48
CA LYS A 168 6.08 -1.12 0.05
C LYS A 168 6.74 -1.49 1.38
N THR A 169 6.01 -2.14 2.28
CA THR A 169 6.55 -2.56 3.58
C THR A 169 7.68 -3.57 3.45
N LEU A 170 7.55 -4.59 2.58
CA LEU A 170 8.60 -5.58 2.37
C LEU A 170 9.88 -4.96 1.80
N LYS A 171 9.75 -4.06 0.81
CA LYS A 171 10.90 -3.34 0.25
C LYS A 171 11.59 -2.48 1.30
N TRP A 172 10.82 -1.68 2.05
CA TRP A 172 11.36 -0.86 3.13
C TRP A 172 12.04 -1.71 4.21
N MET A 173 11.43 -2.83 4.59
CA MET A 173 11.98 -3.78 5.56
C MET A 173 13.28 -4.42 5.07
N GLU A 174 13.39 -4.76 3.78
CA GLU A 174 14.62 -5.28 3.18
C GLU A 174 15.75 -4.24 3.21
N GLU A 175 15.45 -3.00 2.83
CA GLU A 175 16.42 -1.90 2.74
C GLU A 175 16.89 -1.39 4.11
N ASN A 176 16.00 -1.34 5.12
CA ASN A 176 16.25 -0.67 6.40
C ASN A 176 16.33 -1.63 7.60
N HIS A 177 15.72 -2.82 7.48
CA HIS A 177 15.58 -3.80 8.57
C HIS A 177 15.88 -5.22 8.09
N ASN A 178 17.01 -5.40 7.39
CA ASN A 178 17.36 -6.67 6.73
C ASN A 178 17.29 -7.90 7.66
N ILE A 179 17.60 -7.77 8.96
CA ILE A 179 17.44 -8.87 9.93
C ILE A 179 15.96 -9.27 10.06
N ALA A 180 15.07 -8.29 10.23
CA ALA A 180 13.63 -8.50 10.30
C ALA A 180 13.12 -9.14 9.00
N TYR A 181 13.50 -8.57 7.85
CA TYR A 181 13.13 -9.10 6.54
C TYR A 181 13.56 -10.55 6.36
N ASN A 182 14.78 -10.91 6.77
CA ASN A 182 15.27 -12.28 6.68
C ASN A 182 14.45 -13.26 7.52
N TYR A 183 14.02 -12.89 8.73
CA TYR A 183 13.14 -13.73 9.54
C TYR A 183 11.76 -13.86 8.92
N TYR A 184 11.14 -12.74 8.54
CA TYR A 184 9.80 -12.72 7.96
C TYR A 184 9.73 -13.46 6.62
N SER A 185 10.69 -13.21 5.72
CA SER A 185 10.81 -13.88 4.42
C SER A 185 11.00 -15.39 4.55
N LYS A 186 11.78 -15.86 5.54
CA LYS A 186 11.90 -17.29 5.85
C LYS A 186 10.58 -17.87 6.36
N ALA A 187 9.89 -17.16 7.24
CA ALA A 187 8.57 -17.58 7.72
C ALA A 187 7.56 -17.71 6.57
N LEU A 188 7.54 -16.74 5.63
CA LEU A 188 6.68 -16.81 4.44
C LEU A 188 7.02 -17.99 3.52
N LYS A 189 8.31 -18.21 3.21
CA LYS A 189 8.74 -19.09 2.12
C LYS A 189 8.97 -20.54 2.54
N LYS A 190 9.48 -20.78 3.75
CA LYS A 190 9.79 -22.14 4.20
C LYS A 190 8.59 -22.88 4.77
N PHE A 191 7.61 -22.13 5.29
CA PHE A 191 6.38 -22.68 5.82
C PHE A 191 6.61 -23.71 6.95
N ASP A 192 7.56 -23.42 7.85
CA ASP A 192 7.95 -24.29 8.96
C ASP A 192 7.90 -23.59 10.34
N MET A 193 7.46 -24.32 11.38
CA MET A 193 7.24 -23.75 12.71
C MET A 193 8.47 -23.09 13.35
N GLU A 194 9.69 -23.50 12.97
CA GLU A 194 10.93 -22.89 13.46
C GLU A 194 11.09 -21.48 12.89
N SER A 195 10.87 -21.31 11.58
CA SER A 195 10.95 -20.02 10.90
C SER A 195 9.89 -19.04 11.39
N LEU A 196 8.64 -19.49 11.57
CA LEU A 196 7.60 -18.65 12.16
C LEU A 196 7.92 -18.29 13.61
N GLY A 197 8.39 -19.25 14.41
CA GLY A 197 8.81 -19.01 15.78
C GLY A 197 9.91 -17.95 15.89
N LYS A 198 10.91 -17.99 15.00
CA LYS A 198 11.98 -16.97 14.93
C LYS A 198 11.45 -15.58 14.58
N TRP A 199 10.49 -15.48 13.67
CA TRP A 199 9.85 -14.20 13.34
C TRP A 199 9.08 -13.62 14.54
N ILE A 200 8.24 -14.42 15.19
CA ILE A 200 7.47 -13.94 16.35
C ILE A 200 8.40 -13.59 17.53
N LEU A 201 9.45 -14.38 17.76
CA LEU A 201 10.46 -14.08 18.77
C LEU A 201 11.21 -12.78 18.45
N TYR A 202 11.48 -12.51 17.17
CA TYR A 202 12.08 -11.23 16.77
C TYR A 202 11.19 -10.07 17.18
N LEU A 203 9.88 -10.11 16.85
CA LEU A 203 8.92 -9.06 17.21
C LEU A 203 8.86 -8.80 18.72
N GLN A 204 8.92 -9.85 19.55
CA GLN A 204 8.92 -9.71 21.01
C GLN A 204 10.14 -8.97 21.56
N ASN A 205 11.25 -8.97 20.82
CA ASN A 205 12.54 -8.45 21.27
C ASN A 205 12.93 -7.13 20.59
N ILE A 206 12.07 -6.58 19.73
CA ILE A 206 12.30 -5.23 19.19
C ILE A 206 12.15 -4.24 20.35
N LYS A 207 13.16 -3.39 20.51
CA LYS A 207 13.20 -2.31 21.50
C LYS A 207 12.93 -0.98 20.83
#